data_AF-A0A409YK47-F1
#
_entry.id   AF-A0A409YK47-F1
#
_cell.length_a   1.000
_cell.length_b   1.000
_cell.length_c   1.000
_cell.angle_alpha   90.00
_cell.angle_beta   90.00
_cell.angle_gamma   90.00
#
_symmetry.space_group_name_H-M   'P 1'
#
loop_
_entity.id
_entity.type
_entity.pdbx_description
1 polymer ?
#
loop_
_entity_poly.entity_id
_entity_poly.type
_entity_poly.pdbx_seq_one_letter_code
_entity_poly.pdbx_strand_id
1 'polypeptide(L)'
;MDTLRNAANVIGLGGGRAAVPTATNRLLKYAPHPYFLAAGAVLSAGQLAFSIYDAVNRAEQRKVVAIEAEVKAREARKNLEETERKAEAAIAGRIAAEEKARQAEDLRAEAIRQREAAEAAQAQADEARRQAEERLMQGIPPEFRPTEEGKLQFRQRYGVRTDKINIAIVGESGVGKSSLLNSLRGLSPGDPNAARSGFNETTDFVRGYADTRDEKIVWYDVPGANTPRVQGWMYFVQQGLFVFDVLVIVFADRFTQTAGTLINNANKCSIPAFLVRTKADQLIYNAKSDAARPLSDQAAREMVVDQTRHMVEANLAQLGLPNQRVYIVSRTAMKKLVLNQPNHDIIDEQMFLDDIIDFECLDGSSNV
;
A
#
# COMPACT_ATOMS: atom_id res chain seq x y z
N MET A 1 -36.49 9.96 -66.10
CA MET A 1 -36.38 9.95 -64.62
C MET A 1 -35.08 9.26 -64.22
N ASP A 2 -33.90 9.74 -64.63
CA ASP A 2 -33.28 11.07 -64.40
C ASP A 2 -32.60 11.12 -63.02
N THR A 3 -31.35 11.59 -62.84
CA THR A 3 -30.39 12.09 -63.85
C THR A 3 -28.93 11.88 -63.42
N LEU A 4 -28.11 11.71 -64.46
CA LEU A 4 -26.64 11.74 -64.62
C LEU A 4 -25.71 12.26 -63.49
N ARG A 5 -24.52 11.62 -63.47
CA ARG A 5 -23.27 12.05 -62.83
C ARG A 5 -22.72 13.36 -63.41
N ASN A 6 -21.99 14.11 -62.58
CA ASN A 6 -20.99 15.13 -62.94
C ASN A 6 -19.84 15.05 -61.91
N ALA A 7 -18.58 15.34 -62.21
CA ALA A 7 -17.88 15.43 -63.50
C ALA A 7 -16.37 15.20 -63.26
N ALA A 8 -15.64 14.74 -64.26
CA ALA A 8 -14.17 14.65 -64.24
C ALA A 8 -13.56 15.64 -65.25
N ASN A 9 -12.24 15.80 -65.17
CA ASN A 9 -11.32 16.27 -66.22
C ASN A 9 -11.86 16.26 -67.66
N VAL A 10 -11.52 17.27 -68.48
CA VAL A 10 -10.85 17.12 -69.81
C VAL A 10 -10.71 18.46 -70.60
N ILE A 11 -9.48 18.71 -71.08
CA ILE A 11 -9.02 19.30 -72.37
C ILE A 11 -9.79 20.50 -73.00
N GLY A 12 -9.08 21.64 -73.09
CA GLY A 12 -8.54 22.29 -74.32
C GLY A 12 -9.33 22.46 -75.63
N LEU A 13 -8.94 23.51 -76.39
CA LEU A 13 -9.06 23.85 -77.84
C LEU A 13 -9.12 25.40 -77.94
N GLY A 14 -8.62 26.14 -78.93
CA GLY A 14 -7.96 25.96 -80.24
C GLY A 14 -7.59 27.39 -80.74
N GLY A 15 -7.13 27.71 -81.96
CA GLY A 15 -6.79 26.97 -83.18
C GLY A 15 -6.59 27.94 -84.37
N GLY A 16 -5.85 27.54 -85.43
CA GLY A 16 -5.62 28.32 -86.68
C GLY A 16 -4.16 28.78 -86.86
N ARG A 17 -3.35 28.20 -87.79
CA ARG A 17 -3.26 28.41 -89.27
C ARG A 17 -2.81 29.84 -89.66
N ALA A 18 -1.83 30.11 -90.54
CA ALA A 18 -0.80 29.35 -91.29
C ALA A 18 0.27 30.38 -91.86
N ALA A 19 1.30 30.12 -92.67
CA ALA A 19 1.87 28.92 -93.34
C ALA A 19 3.35 29.14 -93.84
N VAL A 20 4.05 28.03 -94.15
CA VAL A 20 4.92 27.70 -95.34
C VAL A 20 5.25 28.84 -96.35
N PRO A 21 6.46 29.00 -96.94
CA PRO A 21 7.47 27.98 -97.36
C PRO A 21 8.90 28.15 -96.80
N THR A 22 9.79 27.15 -96.71
CA THR A 22 10.32 26.15 -97.67
C THR A 22 11.35 26.70 -98.68
N ALA A 23 12.64 26.43 -98.46
CA ALA A 23 13.58 25.95 -99.50
C ALA A 23 14.97 25.59 -98.91
N THR A 24 15.37 24.34 -99.10
CA THR A 24 16.77 23.90 -99.06
C THR A 24 17.55 24.47 -100.24
N ASN A 25 18.83 24.84 -100.08
CA ASN A 25 19.85 24.26 -100.98
C ASN A 25 21.29 24.30 -100.45
N ARG A 26 22.11 23.40 -100.99
CA ARG A 26 23.53 23.16 -100.71
C ARG A 26 24.25 23.01 -102.05
N LEU A 27 24.84 24.08 -102.58
CA LEU A 27 25.64 24.08 -103.81
C LEU A 27 26.97 24.81 -103.51
N LEU A 28 28.12 24.13 -103.54
CA LEU A 28 28.90 23.66 -104.70
C LEU A 28 29.62 24.76 -105.48
N LYS A 29 30.95 24.60 -105.49
CA LYS A 29 31.95 25.01 -106.49
C LYS A 29 31.37 25.54 -107.81
N TYR A 30 31.90 26.67 -108.29
CA TYR A 30 32.51 26.76 -109.63
C TYR A 30 33.43 27.99 -109.71
N ALA A 31 34.64 27.79 -110.25
CA ALA A 31 35.44 28.88 -110.82
C ALA A 31 35.02 29.06 -112.29
N PRO A 32 35.23 30.23 -112.91
CA PRO A 32 36.43 30.31 -113.76
C PRO A 32 37.14 31.68 -113.78
N HIS A 33 38.43 31.62 -114.13
CA HIS A 33 39.27 32.70 -114.67
C HIS A 33 38.91 32.93 -116.17
N PRO A 34 39.47 33.92 -116.95
CA PRO A 34 40.57 34.85 -116.63
C PRO A 34 40.50 36.31 -117.19
N TYR A 35 41.51 37.14 -116.84
CA TYR A 35 41.99 38.38 -117.52
C TYR A 35 41.05 39.62 -117.57
N PHE A 36 41.50 40.89 -117.56
CA PHE A 36 42.83 41.54 -117.52
C PHE A 36 42.72 43.02 -117.01
N LEU A 37 43.83 43.58 -116.48
CA LEU A 37 44.23 45.01 -116.47
C LEU A 37 43.46 46.10 -115.66
N ALA A 38 44.04 46.44 -114.50
CA ALA A 38 44.49 47.76 -114.00
C ALA A 38 43.71 49.08 -114.27
N ALA A 39 43.45 49.86 -113.20
CA ALA A 39 43.96 51.25 -113.04
C ALA A 39 43.61 51.89 -111.66
N GLY A 40 44.52 52.72 -111.13
CA GLY A 40 44.22 54.02 -110.47
C GLY A 40 43.54 54.08 -109.09
N ALA A 41 44.29 54.51 -108.07
CA ALA A 41 43.75 54.97 -106.78
C ALA A 41 43.86 56.49 -106.63
N VAL A 42 42.89 57.18 -105.99
CA VAL A 42 43.05 58.41 -105.17
C VAL A 42 41.87 58.55 -104.17
N LEU A 43 42.09 59.27 -103.07
CA LEU A 43 41.14 59.88 -102.08
C LEU A 43 40.83 59.04 -100.81
N SER A 44 40.80 59.59 -99.59
CA SER A 44 41.31 60.89 -99.08
C SER A 44 41.56 60.85 -97.56
N ALA A 45 42.30 61.81 -97.00
CA ALA A 45 42.78 61.78 -95.61
C ALA A 45 41.69 61.81 -94.50
N GLY A 46 40.43 62.15 -94.82
CA GLY A 46 39.35 62.23 -93.84
C GLY A 46 38.94 60.88 -93.22
N GLN A 47 39.12 59.77 -93.92
CA GLN A 47 38.69 58.44 -93.44
C GLN A 47 39.64 57.86 -92.37
N LEU A 48 40.91 58.28 -92.33
CA LEU A 48 41.88 57.81 -91.34
C LEU A 48 41.64 58.39 -89.94
N ALA A 49 41.27 59.67 -89.85
CA ALA A 49 40.99 60.32 -88.56
C ALA A 49 39.76 59.73 -87.86
N PHE A 50 38.69 59.45 -88.62
CA PHE A 50 37.47 58.84 -88.09
C PHE A 50 37.71 57.41 -87.59
N SER A 51 38.48 56.60 -88.35
CA SER A 51 38.84 55.23 -87.98
C SER A 51 39.57 55.13 -86.63
N ILE A 52 40.52 56.03 -86.37
CA ILE A 52 41.31 56.05 -85.13
C ILE A 52 40.45 56.48 -83.93
N TYR A 53 39.64 57.54 -84.09
CA TYR A 53 38.74 58.03 -83.03
C TYR A 53 37.69 56.97 -82.63
N ASP A 54 37.10 56.31 -83.61
CA ASP A 54 36.10 55.25 -83.44
C ASP A 54 36.73 53.95 -82.89
N ALA A 55 38.01 53.68 -83.17
CA ALA A 55 38.75 52.58 -82.53
C ALA A 55 39.05 52.84 -81.04
N VAL A 56 39.43 54.06 -80.66
CA VAL A 56 39.67 54.45 -79.26
C VAL A 56 38.38 54.40 -78.43
N ASN A 57 37.29 54.99 -78.92
CA ASN A 57 35.98 54.92 -78.25
C ASN A 57 35.50 53.47 -78.06
N ARG A 58 35.67 52.59 -79.06
CA ARG A 58 35.35 51.16 -78.90
C ARG A 58 36.24 50.45 -77.88
N ALA A 59 37.50 50.86 -77.72
CA ALA A 59 38.39 50.30 -76.70
C ALA A 59 38.01 50.76 -75.28
N GLU A 60 37.59 52.01 -75.10
CA GLU A 60 37.10 52.53 -73.82
C GLU A 60 35.75 51.91 -73.43
N GLN A 61 34.79 51.83 -74.36
CA GLN A 61 33.52 51.14 -74.11
C GLN A 61 33.72 49.68 -73.72
N ARG A 62 34.66 48.96 -74.34
CA ARG A 62 35.02 47.59 -73.94
C ARG A 62 35.59 47.50 -72.54
N LYS A 63 36.37 48.49 -72.08
CA LYS A 63 36.87 48.55 -70.69
C LYS A 63 35.73 48.79 -69.70
N VAL A 64 34.81 49.72 -70.00
CA VAL A 64 33.63 49.99 -69.15
C VAL A 64 32.75 48.74 -69.03
N VAL A 65 32.42 48.09 -70.14
CA VAL A 65 31.61 46.86 -70.15
C VAL A 65 32.32 45.71 -69.43
N ALA A 66 33.64 45.59 -69.52
CA ALA A 66 34.41 44.59 -68.77
C ALA A 66 34.35 44.84 -67.26
N ILE A 67 34.50 46.09 -66.81
CA ILE A 67 34.41 46.47 -65.39
C ILE A 67 32.98 46.24 -64.85
N GLU A 68 31.95 46.63 -65.60
CA GLU A 68 30.56 46.34 -65.22
C GLU A 68 30.27 44.83 -65.12
N ALA A 69 30.84 44.03 -66.02
CA ALA A 69 30.73 42.58 -65.97
C ALA A 69 31.45 41.98 -64.75
N GLU A 70 32.63 42.48 -64.38
CA GLU A 70 33.34 42.06 -63.16
C GLU A 70 32.58 42.46 -61.88
N VAL A 71 32.00 43.66 -61.82
CA VAL A 71 31.19 44.11 -60.68
C VAL A 71 29.95 43.21 -60.53
N LYS A 72 29.20 42.97 -61.60
CA LYS A 72 28.05 42.06 -61.59
C LYS A 72 28.43 40.63 -61.24
N ALA A 73 29.57 40.12 -61.73
CA ALA A 73 30.08 38.81 -61.35
C ALA A 73 30.46 38.73 -59.87
N ARG A 74 30.99 39.82 -59.28
CA ARG A 74 31.34 39.90 -57.87
C ARG A 74 30.11 39.99 -56.95
N GLU A 75 29.07 40.70 -57.37
CA GLU A 75 27.77 40.73 -56.69
C GLU A 75 27.06 39.37 -56.77
N ALA A 76 27.04 38.74 -57.96
CA ALA A 76 26.48 37.41 -58.14
C ALA A 76 27.16 36.35 -57.24
N ARG A 77 28.50 36.40 -57.11
CA ARG A 77 29.25 35.52 -56.20
C ARG A 77 28.91 35.76 -54.73
N LYS A 78 28.82 37.01 -54.28
CA LYS A 78 28.41 37.34 -52.90
C LYS A 78 26.99 36.84 -52.60
N ASN A 79 26.06 37.03 -53.53
CA ASN A 79 24.69 36.55 -53.37
C ASN A 79 24.64 35.02 -53.31
N LEU A 80 25.45 34.33 -54.11
CA LEU A 80 25.58 32.87 -54.06
C LEU A 80 26.11 32.40 -52.70
N GLU A 81 27.24 32.94 -52.23
CA GLU A 81 27.80 32.64 -50.91
C GLU A 81 26.81 32.91 -49.77
N GLU A 82 26.00 33.98 -49.87
CA GLU A 82 24.97 34.29 -48.87
C GLU A 82 23.80 33.30 -48.92
N THR A 83 23.40 32.83 -50.11
CA THR A 83 22.40 31.76 -50.24
C THR A 83 22.91 30.40 -49.75
N GLU A 84 24.17 30.08 -50.00
CA GLU A 84 24.81 28.85 -49.51
C GLU A 84 24.88 28.86 -47.97
N ARG A 85 25.36 29.95 -47.35
CA ARG A 85 25.35 30.10 -45.89
C ARG A 85 23.95 30.00 -45.28
N LYS A 86 22.92 30.55 -45.94
CA LYS A 86 21.53 30.42 -45.50
C LYS A 86 21.01 28.98 -45.63
N ALA A 87 21.42 28.25 -46.67
CA ALA A 87 21.09 26.84 -46.83
C ALA A 87 21.79 25.95 -45.79
N GLU A 88 23.09 26.17 -45.53
CA GLU A 88 23.86 25.49 -44.48
C GLU A 88 23.26 25.73 -43.09
N ALA A 89 22.93 26.99 -42.76
CA ALA A 89 22.27 27.33 -41.49
C ALA A 89 20.88 26.68 -41.36
N ALA A 90 20.12 26.56 -42.45
CA ALA A 90 18.83 25.87 -42.45
C ALA A 90 18.97 24.35 -42.26
N ILE A 91 20.02 23.73 -42.83
CA ILE A 91 20.32 22.31 -42.63
C ILE A 91 20.76 22.05 -41.17
N ALA A 92 21.68 22.86 -40.64
CA ALA A 92 22.12 22.78 -39.25
C ALA A 92 20.94 23.00 -38.27
N GLY A 93 20.06 23.96 -38.56
CA GLY A 93 18.84 24.19 -37.79
C GLY A 93 17.87 23.01 -37.80
N ARG A 94 17.72 22.31 -38.92
CA ARG A 94 16.93 21.06 -39.00
C ARG A 94 17.52 19.94 -38.16
N ILE A 95 18.83 19.70 -38.25
CA ILE A 95 19.51 18.64 -37.48
C ILE A 95 19.35 18.90 -35.97
N ALA A 96 19.64 20.12 -35.52
CA ALA A 96 19.49 20.49 -34.10
C ALA A 96 18.03 20.44 -33.59
N ALA A 97 17.05 20.67 -34.47
CA ALA A 97 15.64 20.50 -34.13
C ALA A 97 15.25 19.01 -34.03
N GLU A 98 15.78 18.16 -34.91
CA GLU A 98 15.54 16.72 -34.92
C GLU A 98 16.20 16.02 -33.71
N GLU A 99 17.41 16.42 -33.32
CA GLU A 99 18.06 15.94 -32.09
C GLU A 99 17.28 16.32 -30.83
N LYS A 100 16.77 17.56 -30.75
CA LYS A 100 15.91 17.99 -29.64
C LYS A 100 14.57 17.26 -29.60
N ALA A 101 14.01 16.92 -30.76
CA ALA A 101 12.79 16.12 -30.85
C ALA A 101 13.04 14.71 -30.28
N ARG A 102 14.13 14.04 -30.67
CA ARG A 102 14.52 12.72 -30.14
C ARG A 102 14.76 12.77 -28.62
N GLN A 103 15.51 13.76 -28.12
CA GLN A 103 15.72 13.94 -26.68
C GLN A 103 14.40 14.15 -25.91
N ALA A 104 13.44 14.89 -26.49
CA ALA A 104 12.12 15.08 -25.88
C ALA A 104 11.26 13.80 -25.92
N GLU A 105 11.40 12.96 -26.95
CA GLU A 105 10.75 11.65 -27.03
C GLU A 105 11.35 10.65 -26.03
N ASP A 106 12.68 10.60 -25.90
CA ASP A 106 13.38 9.76 -24.91
C ASP A 106 12.98 10.12 -23.48
N LEU A 107 12.97 11.42 -23.14
CA LEU A 107 12.52 11.91 -21.83
C LEU A 107 11.04 11.60 -21.56
N ARG A 108 10.17 11.66 -22.58
CA ARG A 108 8.76 11.26 -22.45
C ARG A 108 8.60 9.77 -22.25
N ALA A 109 9.35 8.95 -23.00
CA ALA A 109 9.35 7.50 -22.84
C ALA A 109 9.88 7.09 -21.46
N GLU A 110 10.89 7.78 -20.93
CA GLU A 110 11.38 7.55 -19.58
C GLU A 110 10.36 7.97 -18.51
N ALA A 111 9.72 9.13 -18.65
CA ALA A 111 8.65 9.57 -17.74
C ALA A 111 7.45 8.62 -17.74
N ILE A 112 7.07 8.06 -18.90
CA ILE A 112 6.03 7.02 -19.00
C ILE A 112 6.48 5.75 -18.26
N ARG A 113 7.69 5.24 -18.51
CA ARG A 113 8.23 4.05 -17.81
C ARG A 113 8.31 4.26 -16.29
N GLN A 114 8.73 5.43 -15.82
CA GLN A 114 8.77 5.76 -14.39
C GLN A 114 7.35 5.80 -13.79
N ARG A 115 6.37 6.35 -14.51
CA ARG A 115 4.97 6.38 -14.08
C ARG A 115 4.36 4.98 -14.04
N GLU A 116 4.56 4.17 -15.09
CA GLU A 116 4.10 2.77 -15.14
C GLU A 116 4.74 1.94 -14.02
N ALA A 117 6.04 2.13 -13.74
CA ALA A 117 6.72 1.48 -12.63
C ALA A 117 6.17 1.93 -11.26
N ALA A 118 5.85 3.21 -11.09
CA ALA A 118 5.23 3.72 -9.87
C ALA A 118 3.79 3.21 -9.67
N GLU A 119 2.97 3.20 -10.73
CA GLU A 119 1.61 2.64 -10.71
C GLU A 119 1.64 1.12 -10.45
N ALA A 120 2.59 0.39 -11.04
CA ALA A 120 2.79 -1.04 -10.77
C ALA A 120 3.29 -1.32 -9.34
N ALA A 121 4.24 -0.53 -8.83
CA ALA A 121 4.73 -0.66 -7.46
C ALA A 121 3.63 -0.34 -6.43
N GLN A 122 2.79 0.65 -6.71
CA GLN A 122 1.65 0.98 -5.85
C GLN A 122 0.55 -0.10 -5.92
N ALA A 123 0.24 -0.64 -7.10
CA ALA A 123 -0.67 -1.77 -7.24
C ALA A 123 -0.14 -3.03 -6.51
N GLN A 124 1.17 -3.31 -6.55
CA GLN A 124 1.79 -4.38 -5.78
C GLN A 124 1.70 -4.13 -4.26
N ALA A 125 1.89 -2.88 -3.81
CA ALA A 125 1.75 -2.52 -2.40
C ALA A 125 0.30 -2.65 -1.91
N ASP A 126 -0.67 -2.21 -2.71
CA ASP A 126 -2.10 -2.34 -2.41
C ASP A 126 -2.55 -3.81 -2.39
N GLU A 127 -2.08 -4.63 -3.33
CA GLU A 127 -2.35 -6.07 -3.37
C GLU A 127 -1.70 -6.79 -2.18
N ALA A 128 -0.42 -6.51 -1.87
CA ALA A 128 0.25 -7.06 -0.70
C ALA A 128 -0.45 -6.67 0.62
N ARG A 129 -0.97 -5.43 0.69
CA ARG A 129 -1.78 -4.95 1.80
C ARG A 129 -3.12 -5.70 1.89
N ARG A 130 -3.84 -5.90 0.78
CA ARG A 130 -5.11 -6.66 0.75
C ARG A 130 -4.88 -8.11 1.15
N GLN A 131 -3.83 -8.76 0.66
CA GLN A 131 -3.47 -10.12 1.08
C GLN A 131 -3.10 -10.20 2.56
N ALA A 132 -2.46 -9.17 3.13
CA ALA A 132 -2.23 -9.08 4.56
C ALA A 132 -3.55 -8.91 5.34
N GLU A 133 -4.42 -7.98 4.92
CA GLU A 133 -5.76 -7.76 5.49
C GLU A 133 -6.64 -9.02 5.40
N GLU A 134 -6.57 -9.79 4.32
CA GLU A 134 -7.28 -11.06 4.16
C GLU A 134 -6.70 -12.19 5.02
N ARG A 135 -5.37 -12.31 5.16
CA ARG A 135 -4.76 -13.27 6.11
C ARG A 135 -5.13 -12.96 7.56
N LEU A 136 -5.14 -11.67 7.90
CA LEU A 136 -5.66 -11.15 9.17
C LEU A 136 -7.15 -11.52 9.33
N MET A 137 -7.97 -11.36 8.28
CA MET A 137 -9.39 -11.71 8.29
C MET A 137 -9.67 -13.22 8.25
N GLN A 138 -8.73 -14.05 7.79
CA GLN A 138 -8.78 -15.52 7.87
C GLN A 138 -8.26 -16.05 9.22
N GLY A 139 -7.80 -15.18 10.13
CA GLY A 139 -7.40 -15.57 11.48
C GLY A 139 -6.05 -16.25 11.58
N ILE A 140 -5.21 -16.14 10.53
CA ILE A 140 -3.77 -16.44 10.63
C ILE A 140 -3.12 -15.17 11.19
N PRO A 141 -2.75 -15.14 12.49
CA PRO A 141 -2.17 -13.93 13.04
C PRO A 141 -0.75 -13.77 12.45
N PRO A 142 -0.29 -12.54 12.15
CA PRO A 142 1.14 -12.30 12.02
C PRO A 142 1.85 -12.75 13.30
N GLU A 143 3.17 -12.96 13.26
CA GLU A 143 3.96 -13.09 14.49
C GLU A 143 3.92 -11.77 15.26
N PHE A 144 2.88 -11.59 16.06
CA PHE A 144 2.69 -10.41 16.88
C PHE A 144 3.67 -10.48 18.06
N ARG A 145 4.81 -9.80 17.90
CA ARG A 145 5.71 -9.48 19.00
C ARG A 145 5.49 -8.01 19.37
N PRO A 146 4.92 -7.71 20.55
CA PRO A 146 4.66 -6.33 20.94
C PRO A 146 5.98 -5.56 21.10
N THR A 147 6.08 -4.41 20.45
CA THR A 147 7.24 -3.51 20.59
C THR A 147 7.31 -2.91 21.98
N GLU A 148 8.50 -2.57 22.45
CA GLU A 148 8.67 -1.92 23.77
C GLU A 148 7.96 -0.56 23.86
N GLU A 149 7.90 0.18 22.76
CA GLU A 149 7.10 1.41 22.65
C GLU A 149 5.60 1.12 22.84
N GLY A 150 5.07 0.08 22.19
CA GLY A 150 3.69 -0.35 22.35
C GLY A 150 3.38 -0.79 23.79
N LYS A 151 4.27 -1.57 24.41
CA LYS A 151 4.18 -1.93 25.83
C LYS A 151 4.12 -0.69 26.71
N LEU A 152 5.02 0.28 26.50
CA LEU A 152 5.05 1.51 27.29
C LEU A 152 3.76 2.34 27.14
N GLN A 153 3.24 2.48 25.92
CA GLN A 153 1.97 3.19 25.67
C GLN A 153 0.79 2.56 26.41
N PHE A 154 0.64 1.23 26.34
CA PHE A 154 -0.43 0.53 27.07
C PHE A 154 -0.23 0.57 28.59
N ARG A 155 1.01 0.45 29.07
CA ARG A 155 1.33 0.60 30.51
C ARG A 155 0.95 1.97 31.04
N GLN A 156 1.28 3.04 30.30
CA GLN A 156 0.88 4.41 30.65
C GLN A 156 -0.65 4.59 30.59
N ARG A 157 -1.31 4.07 29.55
CA ARG A 157 -2.77 4.17 29.37
C ARG A 157 -3.57 3.54 30.52
N TYR A 158 -3.09 2.43 31.07
CA TYR A 158 -3.78 1.67 32.11
C TYR A 158 -3.23 1.90 33.53
N GLY A 159 -2.15 2.66 33.68
CA GLY A 159 -1.46 2.83 34.97
C GLY A 159 -0.86 1.54 35.50
N VAL A 160 -0.35 0.68 34.61
CA VAL A 160 0.31 -0.59 34.98
C VAL A 160 1.63 -0.29 35.66
N ARG A 161 1.80 -0.85 36.87
CA ARG A 161 2.90 -0.53 37.78
C ARG A 161 3.99 -1.60 37.67
N THR A 162 5.24 -1.18 37.45
CA THR A 162 6.38 -2.10 37.31
C THR A 162 6.92 -2.63 38.64
N ASP A 163 6.49 -2.06 39.77
CA ASP A 163 6.80 -2.51 41.13
C ASP A 163 5.74 -3.49 41.70
N LYS A 164 4.89 -4.05 40.83
CA LYS A 164 3.68 -4.80 41.18
C LYS A 164 3.43 -5.95 40.21
N ILE A 165 2.64 -6.91 40.69
CA ILE A 165 2.07 -7.99 39.90
C ILE A 165 0.73 -7.52 39.34
N ASN A 166 0.63 -7.42 38.02
CA ASN A 166 -0.53 -6.89 37.31
C ASN A 166 -1.31 -8.04 36.66
N ILE A 167 -2.44 -8.42 37.27
CA ILE A 167 -3.24 -9.58 36.86
C ILE A 167 -4.49 -9.08 36.13
N ALA A 168 -4.67 -9.42 34.86
CA ALA A 168 -5.85 -9.02 34.09
C ALA A 168 -6.90 -10.12 33.98
N ILE A 169 -8.14 -9.79 34.33
CA ILE A 169 -9.30 -10.67 34.17
C ILE A 169 -9.95 -10.37 32.82
N VAL A 170 -9.88 -11.34 31.91
CA VAL A 170 -10.24 -11.23 30.49
C VAL A 170 -11.27 -12.28 30.10
N GLY A 171 -11.99 -12.06 28.99
CA GLY A 171 -13.05 -12.97 28.53
C GLY A 171 -14.28 -12.22 28.03
N GLU A 172 -15.28 -12.96 27.55
CA GLU A 172 -16.48 -12.41 26.91
C GLU A 172 -17.33 -11.55 27.84
N SER A 173 -18.25 -10.78 27.28
CA SER A 173 -19.23 -10.03 28.08
C SER A 173 -20.19 -10.98 28.81
N GLY A 174 -20.73 -10.60 29.96
CA GLY A 174 -21.68 -11.41 30.73
C GLY A 174 -21.14 -12.68 31.42
N VAL A 175 -19.88 -13.08 31.23
CA VAL A 175 -19.29 -14.26 31.93
C VAL A 175 -19.10 -14.06 33.44
N GLY A 176 -18.98 -12.80 33.89
CA GLY A 176 -18.89 -12.45 35.32
C GLY A 176 -17.51 -11.97 35.81
N LYS A 177 -16.66 -11.44 34.92
CA LYS A 177 -15.31 -10.91 35.23
C LYS A 177 -15.28 -9.99 36.45
N SER A 178 -16.02 -8.89 36.41
CA SER A 178 -16.13 -7.92 37.52
C SER A 178 -16.69 -8.53 38.82
N SER A 179 -17.57 -9.52 38.70
CA SER A 179 -18.11 -10.27 39.86
C SER A 179 -17.06 -11.18 40.51
N LEU A 180 -16.22 -11.83 39.70
CA LEU A 180 -15.07 -12.61 40.19
C LEU A 180 -14.04 -11.68 40.83
N LEU A 181 -13.68 -10.56 40.19
CA LEU A 181 -12.77 -9.55 40.72
C LEU A 181 -13.20 -9.02 42.10
N ASN A 182 -14.49 -8.72 42.25
CA ASN A 182 -15.03 -8.31 43.54
C ASN A 182 -14.90 -9.41 44.59
N SER A 183 -15.17 -10.66 44.22
CA SER A 183 -15.11 -11.81 45.14
C SER A 183 -13.68 -12.08 45.60
N LEU A 184 -12.70 -11.99 44.69
CA LEU A 184 -11.26 -12.10 44.97
C LEU A 184 -10.77 -11.04 45.97
N ARG A 185 -11.42 -9.88 46.00
CA ARG A 185 -11.15 -8.76 46.92
C ARG A 185 -12.05 -8.75 48.16
N GLY A 186 -12.91 -9.76 48.33
CA GLY A 186 -13.87 -9.88 49.44
C GLY A 186 -15.10 -8.96 49.35
N LEU A 187 -15.28 -8.25 48.24
CA LEU A 187 -16.28 -7.19 48.06
C LEU A 187 -17.62 -7.68 47.52
N SER A 188 -18.66 -6.89 47.80
CA SER A 188 -20.02 -6.99 47.31
C SER A 188 -20.27 -5.98 46.18
N PRO A 189 -21.22 -6.21 45.24
CA PRO A 189 -21.51 -5.26 44.16
C PRO A 189 -21.95 -3.84 44.57
N GLY A 190 -22.34 -3.65 45.85
CA GLY A 190 -22.72 -2.34 46.40
C GLY A 190 -21.63 -1.63 47.20
N ASP A 191 -20.44 -2.24 47.37
CA ASP A 191 -19.39 -1.68 48.22
C ASP A 191 -18.68 -0.51 47.48
N PRO A 192 -18.26 0.58 48.18
CA PRO A 192 -17.75 1.79 47.53
C PRO A 192 -16.58 1.60 46.55
N ASN A 193 -15.77 0.54 46.75
CA ASN A 193 -14.58 0.21 45.96
C ASN A 193 -14.76 -1.02 45.06
N ALA A 194 -16.00 -1.50 44.88
CA ALA A 194 -16.32 -2.62 43.99
C ALA A 194 -16.25 -2.21 42.51
N ALA A 195 -15.81 -3.15 41.66
CA ALA A 195 -15.99 -3.05 40.22
C ALA A 195 -17.48 -3.13 39.88
N ARG A 196 -17.95 -2.26 38.98
CA ARG A 196 -19.37 -2.20 38.59
C ARG A 196 -19.73 -3.41 37.73
N SER A 197 -20.52 -4.33 38.28
CA SER A 197 -21.08 -5.46 37.56
C SER A 197 -22.49 -5.14 37.03
N GLY A 198 -22.65 -5.04 35.70
CA GLY A 198 -23.94 -4.89 35.03
C GLY A 198 -24.28 -6.06 34.10
N PHE A 199 -25.53 -6.11 33.62
CA PHE A 199 -25.95 -7.04 32.55
C PHE A 199 -25.47 -6.55 31.18
N ASN A 200 -25.60 -5.25 30.92
CA ASN A 200 -24.91 -4.59 29.82
C ASN A 200 -23.42 -4.45 30.16
N GLU A 201 -22.58 -4.35 29.14
CA GLU A 201 -21.15 -4.05 29.32
C GLU A 201 -20.98 -2.68 29.99
N THR A 202 -20.64 -2.67 31.28
CA THR A 202 -20.50 -1.46 32.11
C THR A 202 -19.06 -0.94 32.21
N THR A 203 -18.14 -1.57 31.47
CA THR A 203 -16.69 -1.34 31.54
C THR A 203 -16.19 -1.00 30.15
N ASP A 204 -16.26 0.29 29.77
CA ASP A 204 -15.74 0.80 28.48
C ASP A 204 -14.20 0.89 28.44
N PHE A 205 -13.55 0.84 29.61
CA PHE A 205 -12.11 1.02 29.78
C PHE A 205 -11.55 0.04 30.81
N VAL A 206 -10.34 -0.46 30.54
CA VAL A 206 -9.56 -1.27 31.50
C VAL A 206 -9.35 -0.48 32.80
N ARG A 207 -9.61 -1.12 33.95
CA ARG A 207 -9.45 -0.48 35.26
C ARG A 207 -8.74 -1.39 36.26
N GLY A 208 -7.65 -0.88 36.82
CA GLY A 208 -6.91 -1.51 37.91
C GLY A 208 -7.56 -1.29 39.28
N TYR A 209 -7.46 -2.30 40.13
CA TYR A 209 -7.92 -2.34 41.51
C TYR A 209 -6.86 -3.06 42.36
N ALA A 210 -6.31 -2.40 43.37
CA ALA A 210 -5.41 -3.08 44.32
C ALA A 210 -6.15 -4.24 45.03
N ASP A 211 -5.45 -5.35 45.26
CA ASP A 211 -5.92 -6.38 46.19
C ASP A 211 -5.98 -5.81 47.62
N THR A 212 -6.87 -6.35 48.44
CA THR A 212 -7.12 -5.92 49.82
C THR A 212 -6.27 -6.68 50.85
N ARG A 213 -5.58 -7.74 50.42
CA ARG A 213 -4.74 -8.64 51.23
C ARG A 213 -3.25 -8.48 50.90
N ASP A 214 -2.90 -8.22 49.64
CA ASP A 214 -1.53 -7.96 49.21
C ASP A 214 -1.41 -6.70 48.35
N GLU A 215 -0.72 -5.68 48.88
CA GLU A 215 -0.45 -4.42 48.19
C GLU A 215 0.45 -4.56 46.95
N LYS A 216 1.11 -5.72 46.75
CA LYS A 216 1.87 -6.05 45.54
C LYS A 216 0.97 -6.39 44.35
N ILE A 217 -0.25 -6.86 44.59
CA ILE A 217 -1.15 -7.35 43.53
C ILE A 217 -2.11 -6.25 43.07
N VAL A 218 -2.26 -6.09 41.76
CA VAL A 218 -3.28 -5.23 41.14
C VAL A 218 -4.09 -6.04 40.14
N TRP A 219 -5.39 -6.12 40.38
CA TRP A 219 -6.36 -6.78 39.50
C TRP A 219 -6.91 -5.79 38.48
N TYR A 220 -6.90 -6.14 37.20
CA TYR A 220 -7.44 -5.34 36.12
C TYR A 220 -8.74 -5.97 35.59
N ASP A 221 -9.86 -5.24 35.68
CA ASP A 221 -11.09 -5.59 34.97
C ASP A 221 -10.94 -5.09 33.52
N VAL A 222 -10.88 -6.01 32.55
CA VAL A 222 -10.77 -5.68 31.14
C VAL A 222 -12.16 -5.70 30.49
N PRO A 223 -12.50 -4.74 29.61
CA PRO A 223 -13.72 -4.79 28.79
C PRO A 223 -13.90 -6.17 28.13
N GLY A 224 -15.13 -6.62 27.96
CA GLY A 224 -15.37 -7.91 27.35
C GLY A 224 -14.89 -7.98 25.90
N ALA A 225 -14.53 -9.18 25.46
CA ALA A 225 -14.56 -9.46 24.03
C ALA A 225 -16.02 -9.36 23.58
N ASN A 226 -16.37 -8.23 22.97
CA ASN A 226 -17.73 -7.92 22.54
C ASN A 226 -17.83 -7.92 21.00
N THR A 227 -18.96 -8.41 20.50
CA THR A 227 -19.32 -8.65 19.09
C THR A 227 -18.64 -9.84 18.35
N PRO A 228 -19.40 -10.56 17.50
CA PRO A 228 -18.90 -11.65 16.65
C PRO A 228 -18.05 -11.18 15.45
N ARG A 229 -17.48 -9.97 15.49
CA ARG A 229 -16.67 -9.38 14.40
C ARG A 229 -15.20 -9.17 14.74
N VAL A 230 -14.82 -9.24 16.02
CA VAL A 230 -13.42 -9.09 16.45
C VAL A 230 -12.85 -10.47 16.71
N GLN A 231 -11.87 -10.88 15.91
CA GLN A 231 -11.13 -12.12 16.16
C GLN A 231 -10.33 -12.01 17.46
N GLY A 232 -10.23 -13.10 18.24
CA GLY A 232 -9.66 -13.04 19.59
C GLY A 232 -8.20 -12.53 19.67
N TRP A 233 -7.43 -12.63 18.59
CA TRP A 233 -6.08 -12.07 18.51
C TRP A 233 -6.10 -10.55 18.39
N MET A 234 -7.06 -9.99 17.63
CA MET A 234 -7.24 -8.55 17.48
C MET A 234 -7.66 -7.94 18.84
N TYR A 235 -8.53 -8.61 19.59
CA TYR A 235 -8.87 -8.22 20.96
C TYR A 235 -7.65 -8.23 21.90
N PHE A 236 -6.81 -9.28 21.84
CA PHE A 236 -5.57 -9.37 22.63
C PHE A 236 -4.63 -8.18 22.38
N VAL A 237 -4.47 -7.79 21.11
CA VAL A 237 -3.62 -6.64 20.71
C VAL A 237 -4.27 -5.30 21.07
N GLN A 238 -5.56 -5.10 20.74
CA GLN A 238 -6.26 -3.82 20.95
C GLN A 238 -6.46 -3.46 22.43
N GLN A 239 -6.64 -4.46 23.29
CA GLN A 239 -6.69 -4.28 24.74
C GLN A 239 -5.31 -4.33 25.39
N GLY A 240 -4.22 -4.46 24.61
CA GLY A 240 -2.86 -4.43 25.12
C GLY A 240 -2.55 -5.53 26.14
N LEU A 241 -3.16 -6.72 26.03
CA LEU A 241 -3.10 -7.74 27.08
C LEU A 241 -1.67 -8.22 27.39
N PHE A 242 -0.75 -7.98 26.47
CA PHE A 242 0.68 -8.25 26.59
C PHE A 242 1.45 -7.35 27.58
N VAL A 243 0.80 -6.40 28.26
CA VAL A 243 1.46 -5.59 29.32
C VAL A 243 1.27 -6.11 30.73
N PHE A 244 0.37 -7.08 30.91
CA PHE A 244 0.07 -7.73 32.19
C PHE A 244 1.00 -8.91 32.43
N ASP A 245 1.26 -9.18 33.69
CA ASP A 245 2.18 -10.23 34.12
C ASP A 245 1.46 -11.60 34.16
N VAL A 246 0.14 -11.60 34.40
CA VAL A 246 -0.72 -12.79 34.42
C VAL A 246 -2.08 -12.49 33.78
N LEU A 247 -2.63 -13.44 33.02
CA LEU A 247 -4.00 -13.39 32.48
C LEU A 247 -4.92 -14.42 33.14
N VAL A 248 -6.10 -14.00 33.58
CA VAL A 248 -7.19 -14.87 34.05
C VAL A 248 -8.28 -14.88 32.98
N ILE A 249 -8.33 -15.97 32.22
CA ILE A 249 -9.24 -16.14 31.08
C ILE A 249 -10.54 -16.77 31.58
N VAL A 250 -11.60 -15.97 31.64
CA VAL A 250 -12.89 -16.33 32.22
C VAL A 250 -13.92 -16.72 31.16
N PHE A 251 -14.59 -17.84 31.39
CA PHE A 251 -15.80 -18.25 30.68
C PHE A 251 -16.84 -18.79 31.69
N ALA A 252 -18.10 -18.96 31.26
CA ALA A 252 -19.18 -19.44 32.13
C ALA A 252 -19.91 -20.67 31.56
N ASP A 253 -20.22 -20.63 30.26
CA ASP A 253 -21.02 -21.65 29.58
C ASP A 253 -20.13 -22.64 28.82
N ARG A 254 -20.07 -22.56 27.49
CA ARG A 254 -19.17 -23.42 26.70
C ARG A 254 -17.77 -22.83 26.68
N PHE A 255 -16.76 -23.68 26.49
CA PHE A 255 -15.44 -23.19 26.08
C PHE A 255 -15.59 -22.50 24.71
N THR A 256 -15.09 -21.28 24.57
CA THR A 256 -15.29 -20.48 23.35
C THR A 256 -13.99 -20.35 22.55
N GLN A 257 -14.12 -20.11 21.25
CA GLN A 257 -12.98 -19.83 20.38
C GLN A 257 -12.19 -18.60 20.87
N THR A 258 -12.87 -17.63 21.50
CA THR A 258 -12.26 -16.47 22.17
C THR A 258 -11.29 -16.92 23.27
N ALA A 259 -11.71 -17.81 24.17
CA ALA A 259 -10.85 -18.32 25.24
C ALA A 259 -9.62 -19.05 24.68
N GLY A 260 -9.81 -19.96 23.71
CA GLY A 260 -8.70 -20.64 23.03
C GLY A 260 -7.73 -19.70 22.32
N THR A 261 -8.24 -18.65 21.68
CA THR A 261 -7.40 -17.65 21.00
C THR A 261 -6.62 -16.80 22.01
N LEU A 262 -7.22 -16.46 23.16
CA LEU A 262 -6.53 -15.76 24.25
C LEU A 262 -5.38 -16.60 24.82
N ILE A 263 -5.61 -17.88 25.10
CA ILE A 263 -4.57 -18.83 25.57
C ILE A 263 -3.42 -18.90 24.57
N ASN A 264 -3.73 -19.08 23.27
CA ASN A 264 -2.71 -19.15 22.22
C ASN A 264 -1.82 -17.89 22.17
N ASN A 265 -2.41 -16.70 22.29
CA ASN A 265 -1.64 -15.46 22.24
C ASN A 265 -0.89 -15.16 23.54
N ALA A 266 -1.41 -15.57 24.69
CA ALA A 266 -0.68 -15.52 25.96
C ALA A 266 0.58 -16.38 25.90
N ASN A 267 0.45 -17.64 25.46
CA ASN A 267 1.57 -18.56 25.27
C ASN A 267 2.64 -18.00 24.29
N LYS A 268 2.22 -17.38 23.17
CA LYS A 268 3.13 -16.71 22.23
C LYS A 268 3.87 -15.51 22.80
N CYS A 269 3.31 -14.86 23.82
CA CYS A 269 3.93 -13.74 24.52
C CYS A 269 4.68 -14.17 25.80
N SER A 270 4.74 -15.48 26.10
CA SER A 270 5.25 -16.04 27.35
C SER A 270 4.58 -15.48 28.61
N ILE A 271 3.25 -15.28 28.55
CA ILE A 271 2.45 -14.77 29.68
C ILE A 271 1.65 -15.93 30.29
N PRO A 272 1.81 -16.22 31.59
CA PRO A 272 0.99 -17.20 32.31
C PRO A 272 -0.51 -16.91 32.17
N ALA A 273 -1.28 -17.94 31.80
CA ALA A 273 -2.71 -17.85 31.55
C ALA A 273 -3.49 -18.89 32.37
N PHE A 274 -4.33 -18.42 33.29
CA PHE A 274 -5.20 -19.25 34.12
C PHE A 274 -6.60 -19.33 33.51
N LEU A 275 -7.07 -20.54 33.20
CA LEU A 275 -8.39 -20.76 32.62
C LEU A 275 -9.42 -20.99 33.72
N VAL A 276 -10.40 -20.10 33.85
CA VAL A 276 -11.36 -20.09 34.96
C VAL A 276 -12.79 -20.19 34.44
N ARG A 277 -13.53 -21.20 34.92
CA ARG A 277 -14.97 -21.31 34.72
C ARG A 277 -15.72 -20.69 35.89
N THR A 278 -16.47 -19.63 35.65
CA THR A 278 -17.34 -18.98 36.64
C THR A 278 -18.75 -19.57 36.64
N LYS A 279 -19.57 -19.13 37.60
CA LYS A 279 -20.99 -19.52 37.78
C LYS A 279 -21.17 -21.03 38.08
N ALA A 280 -20.20 -21.66 38.74
CA ALA A 280 -20.28 -23.06 39.12
C ALA A 280 -21.54 -23.40 39.94
N ASP A 281 -22.00 -22.47 40.79
CA ASP A 281 -23.26 -22.57 41.54
C ASP A 281 -24.49 -22.69 40.64
N GLN A 282 -24.58 -21.88 39.56
CA GLN A 282 -25.66 -21.99 38.58
C GLN A 282 -25.57 -23.29 37.79
N LEU A 283 -24.35 -23.73 37.46
CA LEU A 283 -24.13 -24.95 36.69
C LEU A 283 -24.51 -26.21 37.49
N ILE A 284 -24.18 -26.26 38.78
CA ILE A 284 -24.61 -27.32 39.70
C ILE A 284 -26.14 -27.31 39.86
N TYR A 285 -26.75 -26.13 40.01
CA TYR A 285 -28.21 -26.00 40.06
C TYR A 285 -28.87 -26.56 38.79
N ASN A 286 -28.37 -26.18 37.60
CA ASN A 286 -28.88 -26.68 36.32
C ASN A 286 -28.70 -28.20 36.20
N ALA A 287 -27.52 -28.73 36.53
CA ALA A 287 -27.26 -30.17 36.50
C ALA A 287 -28.20 -30.97 37.41
N LYS A 288 -28.58 -30.43 38.58
CA LYS A 288 -29.60 -31.02 39.45
C LYS A 288 -31.02 -30.93 38.87
N SER A 289 -31.34 -29.83 38.18
CA SER A 289 -32.66 -29.59 37.59
C SER A 289 -32.92 -30.43 36.34
N ASP A 290 -31.88 -30.67 35.54
CA ASP A 290 -31.96 -31.39 34.26
C ASP A 290 -31.83 -32.91 34.44
N ALA A 291 -31.46 -33.38 35.63
CA ALA A 291 -31.26 -34.80 35.93
C ALA A 291 -32.59 -35.56 36.03
N ALA A 292 -32.71 -36.65 35.26
CA ALA A 292 -33.87 -37.55 35.27
C ALA A 292 -34.11 -38.28 36.62
N ARG A 293 -33.18 -38.17 37.57
CA ARG A 293 -33.31 -38.61 38.96
C ARG A 293 -32.69 -37.55 39.87
N PRO A 294 -33.22 -37.32 41.09
CA PRO A 294 -32.63 -36.37 42.03
C PRO A 294 -31.15 -36.68 42.32
N LEU A 295 -30.27 -35.72 42.02
CA LEU A 295 -28.86 -35.77 42.37
C LEU A 295 -28.61 -35.13 43.74
N SER A 296 -27.71 -35.71 44.52
CA SER A 296 -27.14 -35.05 45.70
C SER A 296 -26.24 -33.89 45.26
N ASP A 297 -25.99 -32.93 46.17
CA ASP A 297 -25.10 -31.81 45.88
C ASP A 297 -23.67 -32.26 45.53
N GLN A 298 -23.20 -33.34 46.16
CA GLN A 298 -21.89 -33.93 45.88
C GLN A 298 -21.84 -34.55 44.48
N ALA A 299 -22.82 -35.39 44.12
CA ALA A 299 -22.86 -36.03 42.80
C ALA A 299 -23.02 -35.00 41.66
N ALA A 300 -23.77 -33.92 41.90
CA ALA A 300 -23.90 -32.83 40.96
C ALA A 300 -22.58 -32.02 40.82
N ARG A 301 -21.84 -31.79 41.91
CA ARG A 301 -20.49 -31.17 41.86
C ARG A 301 -19.52 -32.02 41.06
N GLU A 302 -19.39 -33.30 41.38
CA GLU A 302 -18.51 -34.25 40.69
C GLU A 302 -18.81 -34.29 39.18
N MET A 303 -20.09 -34.47 38.81
CA MET A 303 -20.54 -34.44 37.42
C MET A 303 -20.16 -33.14 36.69
N VAL A 304 -20.38 -31.98 37.34
CA VAL A 304 -20.05 -30.66 36.77
C VAL A 304 -18.54 -30.47 36.59
N VAL A 305 -17.75 -30.96 37.54
CA VAL A 305 -16.28 -30.91 37.51
C VAL A 305 -15.75 -31.75 36.36
N ASP A 306 -16.15 -33.03 36.29
CA ASP A 306 -15.69 -33.97 35.27
C ASP A 306 -16.10 -33.55 33.86
N GLN A 307 -17.38 -33.17 33.67
CA GLN A 307 -17.87 -32.69 32.36
C GLN A 307 -17.18 -31.40 31.93
N THR A 308 -16.88 -30.48 32.85
CA THR A 308 -16.17 -29.24 32.51
C THR A 308 -14.71 -29.52 32.14
N ARG A 309 -14.02 -30.37 32.91
CA ARG A 309 -12.61 -30.72 32.64
C ARG A 309 -12.48 -31.46 31.30
N HIS A 310 -13.33 -32.45 31.05
CA HIS A 310 -13.35 -33.17 29.78
C HIS A 310 -13.72 -32.28 28.59
N MET A 311 -14.69 -31.36 28.74
CA MET A 311 -15.01 -30.36 27.71
C MET A 311 -13.79 -29.49 27.39
N VAL A 312 -13.09 -28.96 28.41
CA VAL A 312 -11.92 -28.10 28.20
C VAL A 312 -10.79 -28.87 27.52
N GLU A 313 -10.45 -30.06 28.01
CA GLU A 313 -9.40 -30.91 27.43
C GLU A 313 -9.66 -31.21 25.94
N ALA A 314 -10.89 -31.60 25.59
CA ALA A 314 -11.26 -31.87 24.21
C ALA A 314 -11.16 -30.63 23.31
N ASN A 315 -11.52 -29.44 23.81
CA ASN A 315 -11.40 -28.19 23.04
C ASN A 315 -9.94 -27.72 22.90
N LEU A 316 -9.11 -27.87 23.94
CA LEU A 316 -7.68 -27.56 23.86
C LEU A 316 -6.97 -28.45 22.85
N ALA A 317 -7.26 -29.75 22.87
CA ALA A 317 -6.72 -30.72 21.91
C ALA A 317 -7.14 -30.40 20.46
N GLN A 318 -8.40 -30.03 20.23
CA GLN A 318 -8.89 -29.60 18.90
C GLN A 318 -8.20 -28.34 18.38
N LEU A 319 -7.75 -27.45 19.28
CA LEU A 319 -7.02 -26.23 18.93
C LEU A 319 -5.49 -26.43 18.86
N GLY A 320 -4.99 -27.65 19.10
CA GLY A 320 -3.55 -27.93 19.14
C GLY A 320 -2.81 -27.22 20.29
N LEU A 321 -3.53 -26.86 21.36
CA LEU A 321 -2.98 -26.19 22.53
C LEU A 321 -2.51 -27.22 23.58
N PRO A 322 -1.49 -26.91 24.40
CA PRO A 322 -1.11 -27.76 25.52
C PRO A 322 -2.29 -27.90 26.49
N ASN A 323 -2.43 -29.09 27.08
CA ASN A 323 -3.43 -29.32 28.11
C ASN A 323 -3.10 -28.48 29.35
N GLN A 324 -4.10 -27.81 29.92
CA GLN A 324 -3.94 -26.97 31.09
C GLN A 324 -5.16 -27.10 32.01
N ARG A 325 -4.94 -26.87 33.31
CA ARG A 325 -5.99 -26.95 34.33
C ARG A 325 -7.07 -25.88 34.08
N VAL A 326 -8.33 -26.27 34.22
CA VAL A 326 -9.45 -25.34 34.40
C VAL A 326 -9.84 -25.30 35.88
N TYR A 327 -9.96 -24.10 36.42
CA TYR A 327 -10.46 -23.87 37.78
C TYR A 327 -11.95 -23.56 37.73
N ILE A 328 -12.74 -24.30 38.50
CA ILE A 328 -14.20 -24.16 38.53
C ILE A 328 -14.58 -23.40 39.80
N VAL A 329 -15.14 -22.20 39.64
CA VAL A 329 -15.37 -21.26 40.74
C VAL A 329 -16.78 -20.68 40.77
N SER A 330 -17.31 -20.49 41.98
CA SER A 330 -18.48 -19.67 42.28
C SER A 330 -18.06 -18.34 42.90
N ARG A 331 -18.74 -17.27 42.49
CA ARG A 331 -18.67 -15.93 43.11
C ARG A 331 -18.90 -16.02 44.63
N THR A 332 -19.89 -16.81 45.06
CA THR A 332 -20.30 -16.91 46.45
C THR A 332 -19.26 -17.67 47.27
N ALA A 333 -18.74 -18.77 46.73
CA ALA A 333 -17.72 -19.57 47.41
C ALA A 333 -16.38 -18.84 47.50
N MET A 334 -15.95 -18.19 46.42
CA MET A 334 -14.74 -17.35 46.39
C MET A 334 -14.80 -16.22 47.43
N LYS A 335 -15.92 -15.50 47.50
CA LYS A 335 -16.07 -14.41 48.49
C LYS A 335 -16.02 -14.95 49.94
N LYS A 336 -16.70 -16.06 50.24
CA LYS A 336 -16.65 -16.67 51.58
C LYS A 336 -15.21 -17.06 51.94
N LEU A 337 -14.49 -17.66 51.00
CA LEU A 337 -13.12 -18.10 51.18
C LEU A 337 -12.16 -16.93 51.48
N VAL A 338 -12.19 -15.88 50.66
CA VAL A 338 -11.38 -14.66 50.83
C VAL A 338 -11.67 -13.95 52.17
N LEU A 339 -12.90 -14.07 52.68
CA LEU A 339 -13.30 -13.52 53.98
C LEU A 339 -13.09 -14.48 55.17
N ASN A 340 -12.41 -15.63 54.96
CA ASN A 340 -12.20 -16.69 55.97
C ASN A 340 -13.51 -17.17 56.65
N GLN A 341 -14.60 -17.22 55.89
CA GLN A 341 -15.91 -17.67 56.36
C GLN A 341 -16.09 -19.18 56.13
N PRO A 342 -16.81 -19.89 57.02
CA PRO A 342 -17.07 -21.32 56.84
C PRO A 342 -17.82 -21.56 55.52
N ASN A 343 -17.25 -22.40 54.66
CA ASN A 343 -17.78 -22.66 53.34
C ASN A 343 -17.62 -24.12 52.94
N HIS A 344 -18.74 -24.82 52.77
CA HIS A 344 -18.79 -26.17 52.21
C HIS A 344 -18.99 -26.17 50.68
N ASP A 345 -19.10 -24.98 50.06
CA ASP A 345 -19.36 -24.84 48.63
C ASP A 345 -18.12 -24.79 47.75
N ILE A 346 -16.92 -24.92 48.33
CA ILE A 346 -15.63 -24.84 47.62
C ILE A 346 -15.49 -26.00 46.62
N ILE A 347 -14.96 -25.70 45.44
CA ILE A 347 -14.60 -26.63 44.38
C ILE A 347 -13.10 -26.46 44.12
N ASP A 348 -12.70 -25.49 43.28
CA ASP A 348 -11.30 -25.19 42.97
C ASP A 348 -10.86 -23.80 43.48
N GLU A 349 -11.68 -23.07 44.25
CA GLU A 349 -11.38 -21.67 44.64
C GLU A 349 -10.11 -21.51 45.47
N GLN A 350 -9.80 -22.46 46.36
CA GLN A 350 -8.57 -22.45 47.16
C GLN A 350 -7.35 -22.67 46.26
N MET A 351 -7.37 -23.74 45.46
CA MET A 351 -6.29 -24.04 44.53
C MET A 351 -6.05 -22.89 43.54
N PHE A 352 -7.12 -22.25 43.04
CA PHE A 352 -6.99 -21.09 42.16
C PHE A 352 -6.31 -19.90 42.84
N LEU A 353 -6.60 -19.64 44.13
CA LEU A 353 -5.94 -18.58 44.88
C LEU A 353 -4.48 -18.90 45.17
N ASP A 354 -4.17 -20.15 45.51
CA ASP A 354 -2.80 -20.59 45.78
C ASP A 354 -1.96 -20.53 44.48
N ASP A 355 -2.42 -21.18 43.41
CA ASP A 355 -1.72 -21.26 42.13
C ASP A 355 -1.54 -19.89 41.44
N ILE A 356 -2.41 -18.90 41.68
CA ILE A 356 -2.30 -17.54 41.11
C ILE A 356 -1.47 -16.57 41.97
N ILE A 357 -1.22 -16.89 43.24
CA ILE A 357 -0.32 -16.11 44.11
C ILE A 357 1.10 -16.67 44.00
N ASP A 358 1.24 -18.00 44.02
CA ASP A 358 2.52 -18.71 43.99
C ASP A 358 3.09 -18.90 42.58
N PHE A 359 2.55 -18.23 41.54
CA PHE A 359 3.01 -18.39 40.16
C PHE A 359 4.50 -18.01 39.96
N GLU A 360 5.08 -17.17 40.82
CA GLU A 360 6.53 -16.89 40.85
C GLU A 360 7.39 -18.16 41.09
N CYS A 361 6.83 -19.22 41.69
CA CYS A 361 7.54 -20.49 41.90
C CYS A 361 7.54 -21.43 40.67
N LEU A 362 6.67 -21.21 39.69
CA LEU A 362 6.53 -22.12 38.53
C LEU A 362 7.70 -22.01 37.54
N ASP A 363 8.35 -20.85 37.47
CA ASP A 363 9.50 -20.60 36.58
C ASP A 363 10.83 -21.15 37.12
N GLY A 364 10.84 -21.69 38.35
CA GLY A 364 12.04 -22.24 39.00
C GLY A 364 12.39 -23.69 38.66
N SER A 365 11.54 -24.41 37.91
CA SER A 365 11.56 -25.89 37.87
C SER A 365 11.58 -26.52 36.47
N SER A 366 12.32 -25.95 35.51
CA SER A 366 12.55 -26.60 34.20
C SER A 366 13.87 -26.21 33.52
N ASN A 367 14.99 -26.46 34.20
CA ASN A 367 16.33 -26.48 33.60
C ASN A 367 17.26 -27.49 34.31
N VAL A 368 16.95 -28.79 34.14
CA VAL A 368 17.87 -29.93 34.30
C VAL A 368 17.52 -30.96 33.23
#